data_AF-A0A7L2CQU0-F1
#
_entry.id   AF-A0A7L2CQU0-F1
#
_cell.length_a   1.000
_cell.length_b   1.000
_cell.length_c   1.000
_cell.angle_alpha   90.00
_cell.angle_beta   90.00
_cell.angle_gamma   90.00
#
_symmetry.space_group_name_H-M   'P 1'
#
loop_
_entity.id
_entity.type
_entity.pdbx_description
1 polymer ?
#
loop_
_entity_poly.entity_id
_entity_poly.type
_entity_poly.pdbx_seq_one_letter_code
_entity_poly.pdbx_strand_id
1 'polypeptide(L)'
;MQGPWVGTWRPHPRRGPILAEFNTPGPKYLIPGTTGHPGHDPTRQRAPAYSFRGTKSTSAENCSPGPRYFIHSSITNTGKYVPPAAHVTGRYKTKISVTPGPSDYTTEPADKHVYHTAPSQTMVFRPKDAKGSQTPGPGSYSLPRILGPRTVYTRAEPCYSMRWKSQYHTYLWTSTSLLLLQTPGPAAFAKVDLDFYKPKAPKYTM
;
A
#
# COMPACT_ATOMS: atom_id res chain seq x y z
N MET A 1 0.88 35.85 -74.48
CA MET A 1 1.31 34.46 -74.19
C MET A 1 0.06 33.59 -74.15
N GLN A 2 -0.13 32.72 -75.15
CA GLN A 2 -1.32 31.87 -75.28
C GLN A 2 -1.13 30.61 -74.42
N GLY A 3 -2.04 30.36 -73.46
CA GLY A 3 -1.94 29.24 -72.52
C GLY A 3 -2.15 27.86 -73.17
N PRO A 4 -1.72 26.76 -72.50
CA PRO A 4 -1.78 25.41 -73.06
C PRO A 4 -3.24 24.93 -73.22
N TRP A 5 -3.52 24.27 -74.34
CA TRP A 5 -4.81 23.66 -74.64
C TRP A 5 -4.99 22.32 -73.91
N VAL A 6 -6.23 22.02 -73.50
CA VAL A 6 -6.63 20.69 -73.00
C VAL A 6 -7.82 20.21 -73.82
N GLY A 7 -7.57 19.45 -74.89
CA GLY A 7 -8.62 18.88 -75.76
C GLY A 7 -9.37 19.91 -76.64
N THR A 8 -10.64 19.61 -76.97
CA THR A 8 -11.51 20.44 -77.86
C THR A 8 -12.15 21.65 -77.16
N TRP A 9 -11.92 21.84 -75.86
CA TRP A 9 -12.54 22.91 -75.08
C TRP A 9 -11.48 23.85 -74.51
N ARG A 10 -11.74 25.16 -74.57
CA ARG A 10 -10.90 26.17 -73.93
C ARG A 10 -11.49 26.53 -72.57
N PRO A 11 -10.74 26.37 -71.46
CA PRO A 11 -11.13 26.91 -70.18
C PRO A 11 -11.31 28.42 -70.29
N HIS A 12 -12.53 28.90 -70.06
CA HIS A 12 -12.83 30.31 -70.09
C HIS A 12 -12.09 31.02 -68.95
N PRO A 13 -11.33 32.10 -69.23
CA PRO A 13 -10.68 32.88 -68.18
C PRO A 13 -11.74 33.44 -67.23
N ARG A 14 -11.45 33.42 -65.93
CA ARG A 14 -12.36 33.97 -64.91
C ARG A 14 -12.75 35.41 -65.28
N ARG A 15 -14.06 35.71 -65.31
CA ARG A 15 -14.59 37.01 -65.74
C ARG A 15 -14.42 38.13 -64.69
N GLY A 16 -14.02 37.78 -63.47
CA GLY A 16 -13.80 38.69 -62.34
C GLY A 16 -13.68 37.91 -61.03
N PRO A 17 -13.44 38.61 -59.90
CA PRO A 17 -13.41 38.00 -58.58
C PRO A 17 -14.80 37.49 -58.16
N ILE A 18 -14.84 36.34 -57.49
CA ILE A 18 -16.06 35.72 -56.97
C ILE A 18 -16.29 36.14 -55.51
N LEU A 19 -17.54 36.14 -55.04
CA LEU A 19 -17.91 36.60 -53.67
C LEU A 19 -17.11 35.90 -52.54
N ALA A 20 -16.69 34.65 -52.74
CA ALA A 20 -15.86 33.91 -51.78
C ALA A 20 -14.43 34.49 -51.61
N GLU A 21 -13.95 35.31 -52.56
CA GLU A 21 -12.66 35.99 -52.47
C GLU A 21 -12.75 37.28 -51.64
N PHE A 22 -13.95 37.76 -51.33
CA PHE A 22 -14.13 38.92 -50.47
C PHE A 22 -14.21 38.49 -49.01
N ASN A 23 -13.19 38.85 -48.22
CA ASN A 23 -13.21 38.75 -46.74
C ASN A 23 -14.14 39.80 -46.11
N THR A 24 -15.30 40.07 -46.73
CA THR A 24 -16.36 40.80 -46.06
C THR A 24 -17.01 39.85 -45.07
N PRO A 25 -17.24 40.24 -43.80
CA PRO A 25 -18.01 39.45 -42.87
C PRO A 25 -19.45 39.38 -43.41
N GLY A 26 -19.71 38.41 -44.28
CA GLY A 26 -21.05 38.10 -44.73
C GLY A 26 -21.93 37.80 -43.52
N PRO A 27 -23.24 37.99 -43.60
CA PRO A 27 -24.11 37.81 -42.46
C PRO A 27 -23.99 36.38 -41.92
N LYS A 28 -23.26 36.24 -40.81
CA LYS A 28 -23.04 34.99 -40.12
C LYS A 28 -24.25 34.76 -39.22
N TYR A 29 -25.36 34.31 -39.81
CA TYR A 29 -26.49 33.85 -39.01
C TYR A 29 -26.05 32.59 -38.28
N LEU A 30 -25.84 32.72 -36.97
CA LEU A 30 -25.55 31.59 -36.10
C LEU A 30 -26.80 30.71 -36.07
N ILE A 31 -26.77 29.57 -36.76
CA ILE A 31 -27.84 28.59 -36.66
C ILE A 31 -27.75 27.96 -35.27
N PRO A 32 -28.79 28.06 -34.42
CA PRO A 32 -28.78 27.43 -33.10
C PRO A 32 -28.61 25.91 -33.22
N GLY A 33 -27.86 25.32 -32.29
CA GLY A 33 -27.61 23.88 -32.29
C GLY A 33 -28.87 23.09 -31.91
N THR A 34 -28.89 21.79 -32.25
CA THR A 34 -29.99 20.86 -31.89
C THR A 34 -29.63 19.93 -30.73
N THR A 35 -28.46 20.13 -30.10
CA THR A 35 -27.89 19.26 -29.07
C THR A 35 -27.76 19.99 -27.74
N GLY A 36 -28.31 19.40 -26.66
CA GLY A 36 -28.17 19.96 -25.32
C GLY A 36 -29.14 21.11 -24.99
N HIS A 37 -28.92 21.75 -23.84
CA HIS A 37 -29.82 22.77 -23.30
C HIS A 37 -29.44 24.21 -23.68
N PRO A 38 -28.16 24.63 -23.58
CA PRO A 38 -27.77 26.00 -23.89
C PRO A 38 -27.80 26.25 -25.41
N GLY A 39 -28.56 27.25 -25.86
CA GLY A 39 -28.59 27.66 -27.27
C GLY A 39 -29.34 26.72 -28.22
N HIS A 40 -30.26 25.90 -27.70
CA HIS A 40 -31.10 24.98 -28.50
C HIS A 40 -32.23 25.70 -29.24
N ASP A 41 -32.46 25.36 -30.50
CA ASP A 41 -33.57 25.86 -31.31
C ASP A 41 -34.94 25.36 -30.79
N PRO A 42 -35.84 26.25 -30.31
CA PRO A 42 -37.13 25.83 -29.75
C PRO A 42 -38.07 25.19 -30.78
N THR A 43 -37.83 25.38 -32.07
CA THR A 43 -38.65 24.81 -33.15
C THR A 43 -38.36 23.33 -33.42
N ARG A 44 -37.23 22.81 -32.90
CA ARG A 44 -36.75 21.44 -33.18
C ARG A 44 -36.71 20.59 -31.93
N GLN A 45 -36.90 19.28 -32.11
CA GLN A 45 -36.77 18.30 -31.03
C GLN A 45 -35.33 18.27 -30.49
N ARG A 46 -35.19 18.22 -29.17
CA ARG A 46 -33.89 18.25 -28.47
C ARG A 46 -33.29 16.85 -28.37
N ALA A 47 -32.05 16.69 -28.84
CA ALA A 47 -31.26 15.49 -28.58
C ALA A 47 -30.63 15.51 -27.17
N PRO A 48 -30.52 14.36 -26.48
CA PRO A 48 -29.90 14.27 -25.16
C PRO A 48 -28.41 14.65 -25.22
N ALA A 49 -27.92 15.36 -24.20
CA ALA A 49 -26.50 15.68 -24.04
C ALA A 49 -25.97 15.01 -22.77
N TYR A 50 -25.02 14.10 -22.94
CA TYR A 50 -24.37 13.42 -21.83
C TYR A 50 -23.11 14.20 -21.43
N SER A 51 -23.07 14.73 -20.21
CA SER A 51 -21.85 15.26 -19.62
C SER A 51 -21.20 14.18 -18.76
N PHE A 52 -19.95 13.84 -19.03
CA PHE A 52 -19.14 13.11 -18.06
C PHE A 52 -18.83 14.05 -16.90
N ARG A 53 -19.12 13.63 -15.66
CA ARG A 53 -18.81 14.41 -14.46
C ARG A 53 -17.29 14.64 -14.43
N GLY A 54 -16.86 15.87 -14.65
CA GLY A 54 -15.46 16.25 -14.47
C GLY A 54 -14.98 15.98 -13.04
N THR A 55 -13.71 15.63 -12.89
CA THR A 55 -13.05 15.43 -11.60
C THR A 55 -13.19 16.70 -10.74
N LYS A 56 -13.64 16.56 -9.49
CA LYS A 56 -13.71 17.68 -8.55
C LYS A 56 -12.31 18.29 -8.40
N SER A 57 -12.18 19.60 -8.53
CA SER A 57 -10.94 20.30 -8.20
C SER A 57 -10.59 20.01 -6.73
N THR A 58 -9.35 19.62 -6.46
CA THR A 58 -8.86 19.41 -5.09
C THR A 58 -9.00 20.73 -4.32
N SER A 59 -9.83 20.74 -3.27
CA SER A 59 -9.96 21.90 -2.38
C SER A 59 -8.58 22.22 -1.79
N ALA A 60 -8.11 23.46 -1.96
CA ALA A 60 -6.86 23.95 -1.41
C ALA A 60 -6.90 24.16 0.12
N GLU A 61 -8.05 23.88 0.76
CA GLU A 61 -8.27 24.13 2.19
C GLU A 61 -7.48 23.18 3.12
N ASN A 62 -6.87 22.11 2.58
CA ASN A 62 -6.09 21.14 3.35
C ASN A 62 -4.58 21.24 3.10
N CYS A 63 -4.08 22.37 2.62
CA CYS A 63 -2.63 22.63 2.59
C CYS A 63 -2.18 23.18 3.94
N SER A 64 -2.01 22.29 4.93
CA SER A 64 -1.22 22.64 6.11
C SER A 64 0.23 22.95 5.68
N PRO A 65 0.92 23.90 6.35
CA PRO A 65 2.33 24.13 6.07
C PRO A 65 3.05 22.80 6.23
N GLY A 66 3.91 22.46 5.27
CA GLY A 66 4.60 21.17 5.22
C GLY A 66 5.24 20.78 6.57
N PRO A 67 5.57 19.50 6.76
CA PRO A 67 5.86 18.91 8.06
C PRO A 67 6.72 19.84 8.93
N ARG A 68 6.16 20.27 10.08
CA ARG A 68 6.78 21.18 11.06
C ARG A 68 8.06 20.61 11.70
N TYR A 69 8.49 19.42 11.31
CA TYR A 69 9.60 18.69 11.90
C TYR A 69 10.60 18.34 10.81
N PHE A 70 11.88 18.63 11.07
CA PHE A 70 12.99 18.28 10.21
C PHE A 70 13.04 16.76 10.01
N ILE A 71 12.76 16.30 8.79
CA ILE A 71 12.91 14.89 8.42
C ILE A 71 14.37 14.68 8.03
N HIS A 72 15.05 13.80 8.77
CA HIS A 72 16.43 13.45 8.46
C HIS A 72 16.52 12.83 7.06
N SER A 73 17.49 13.25 6.24
CA SER A 73 17.63 12.85 4.82
C SER A 73 17.81 11.35 4.60
N SER A 74 18.16 10.59 5.63
CA SER A 74 18.25 9.13 5.57
C SER A 74 16.89 8.42 5.69
N ILE A 75 15.78 9.13 5.85
CA ILE A 75 14.44 8.52 5.94
C ILE A 75 13.78 8.54 4.56
N THR A 76 13.57 7.35 4.01
CA THR A 76 12.85 7.11 2.74
C THR A 76 11.41 6.67 3.01
N ASN A 77 10.58 6.58 1.96
CA ASN A 77 9.19 6.10 2.07
C ASN A 77 9.07 4.67 2.65
N THR A 78 10.13 3.87 2.59
CA THR A 78 10.21 2.52 3.16
C THR A 78 10.91 2.47 4.53
N GLY A 79 11.34 3.60 5.07
CA GLY A 79 12.04 3.71 6.36
C GLY A 79 13.46 4.25 6.24
N LYS A 80 14.26 4.11 7.32
CA LYS A 80 15.64 4.62 7.37
C LYS A 80 16.54 3.82 6.41
N TYR A 81 17.13 4.49 5.43
CA TYR A 81 18.16 3.95 4.57
C TYR A 81 19.40 3.59 5.40
N VAL A 82 19.81 2.33 5.30
CA VAL A 82 21.06 1.82 5.87
C VAL A 82 21.87 1.24 4.70
N PRO A 83 23.12 1.69 4.47
CA PRO A 83 23.93 1.14 3.40
C PRO A 83 24.21 -0.35 3.63
N PRO A 84 24.36 -1.16 2.58
CA PRO A 84 24.71 -2.57 2.71
C PRO A 84 26.02 -2.74 3.49
N ALA A 85 25.98 -3.47 4.61
CA ALA A 85 27.16 -3.77 5.39
C ALA A 85 27.88 -4.99 4.81
N ALA A 86 29.21 -4.92 4.67
CA ALA A 86 30.00 -6.07 4.26
C ALA A 86 29.93 -7.17 5.33
N HIS A 87 29.45 -8.35 4.96
CA HIS A 87 29.49 -9.52 5.84
C HIS A 87 30.91 -10.07 5.87
N VAL A 88 31.60 -9.94 7.01
CA VAL A 88 32.90 -10.61 7.22
C VAL A 88 32.64 -12.09 7.47
N THR A 89 32.69 -12.89 6.40
CA THR A 89 32.62 -14.36 6.52
C THR A 89 33.98 -14.92 6.93
N GLY A 90 33.98 -15.96 7.76
CA GLY A 90 35.21 -16.64 8.18
C GLY A 90 36.03 -17.17 7.00
N ARG A 91 37.35 -17.28 7.19
CA ARG A 91 38.27 -17.80 6.15
C ARG A 91 37.99 -19.29 5.87
N TYR A 92 38.11 -19.70 4.62
CA TYR A 92 38.00 -21.11 4.23
C TYR A 92 39.12 -21.93 4.89
N LYS A 93 38.77 -23.09 5.46
CA LYS A 93 39.76 -24.03 6.01
C LYS A 93 40.41 -24.78 4.84
N THR A 94 41.64 -24.44 4.50
CA THR A 94 42.45 -25.23 3.55
C THR A 94 42.82 -26.56 4.19
N LYS A 95 42.44 -27.67 3.56
CA LYS A 95 42.93 -29.00 3.96
C LYS A 95 44.40 -29.09 3.54
N ILE A 96 45.29 -29.31 4.50
CA ILE A 96 46.70 -29.59 4.24
C ILE A 96 46.73 -30.99 3.60
N SER A 97 47.22 -31.10 2.37
CA SER A 97 47.41 -32.39 1.71
C SER A 97 48.53 -33.14 2.44
N VAL A 98 48.18 -34.18 3.18
CA VAL A 98 49.17 -35.08 3.80
C VAL A 98 49.80 -35.89 2.68
N THR A 99 51.09 -35.66 2.43
CA THR A 99 51.87 -36.51 1.53
C THR A 99 52.18 -37.84 2.21
N PRO A 100 52.02 -39.00 1.53
CA PRO A 100 52.37 -40.31 2.08
C PRO A 100 53.85 -40.36 2.49
N GLY A 101 54.15 -41.08 3.57
CA GLY A 101 55.52 -41.32 4.01
C GLY A 101 56.28 -42.23 3.04
N PRO A 102 57.61 -42.32 3.15
CA PRO A 102 58.44 -43.15 2.27
C PRO A 102 58.06 -44.65 2.27
N SER A 103 57.43 -45.14 3.35
CA SER A 103 56.96 -46.51 3.47
C SER A 103 55.49 -46.72 3.03
N ASP A 104 54.76 -45.64 2.74
CA ASP A 104 53.34 -45.70 2.37
C ASP A 104 53.13 -45.80 0.85
N TYR A 105 54.21 -45.73 0.07
CA TYR A 105 54.17 -45.92 -1.37
C TYR A 105 53.98 -47.41 -1.69
N THR A 106 52.87 -47.76 -2.36
CA THR A 106 52.61 -49.11 -2.88
C THR A 106 52.59 -49.08 -4.41
N THR A 107 53.14 -50.12 -5.04
CA THR A 107 53.16 -50.27 -6.52
C THR A 107 51.91 -50.95 -7.07
N GLU A 108 51.14 -51.65 -6.23
CA GLU A 108 49.87 -52.32 -6.55
C GLU A 108 48.88 -51.48 -7.40
N PRO A 109 48.61 -50.20 -7.09
CA PRO A 109 47.73 -49.38 -7.93
C PRO A 109 48.38 -48.99 -9.27
N ALA A 110 49.71 -48.97 -9.36
CA ALA A 110 50.44 -48.61 -10.58
C ALA A 110 50.39 -49.72 -11.63
N ASP A 111 50.32 -51.00 -11.23
CA ASP A 111 50.24 -52.14 -12.15
C ASP A 111 49.00 -52.08 -13.08
N LYS A 112 47.91 -51.47 -12.61
CA LYS A 112 46.70 -51.22 -13.42
C LYS A 112 46.93 -50.23 -14.56
N HIS A 113 47.95 -49.38 -14.44
CA HIS A 113 48.34 -48.42 -15.46
C HIS A 113 49.44 -48.96 -16.39
N VAL A 114 50.23 -49.93 -15.94
CA VAL A 114 51.31 -50.56 -16.73
C VAL A 114 50.77 -51.67 -17.62
N TYR A 115 49.83 -52.48 -17.12
CA TYR A 115 49.27 -53.61 -17.84
C TYR A 115 47.80 -53.40 -18.19
N HIS A 116 47.37 -53.94 -19.34
CA HIS A 116 45.96 -53.93 -19.72
C HIS A 116 45.15 -54.79 -18.76
N THR A 117 44.28 -54.16 -17.98
CA THR A 117 43.38 -54.82 -17.03
C THR A 117 41.92 -54.62 -17.45
N ALA A 118 41.08 -55.62 -17.20
CA ALA A 118 39.65 -55.50 -17.45
C ALA A 118 39.03 -54.43 -16.53
N PRO A 119 38.01 -53.68 -16.98
CA PRO A 119 37.41 -52.62 -16.18
C PRO A 119 36.78 -53.17 -14.90
N SER A 120 37.24 -52.69 -13.74
CA SER A 120 36.67 -53.02 -12.44
C SER A 120 35.47 -52.12 -12.17
N GLN A 121 34.26 -52.71 -12.16
CA GLN A 121 33.03 -51.98 -11.82
C GLN A 121 32.83 -51.98 -10.31
N THR A 122 32.92 -50.81 -9.68
CA THR A 122 32.52 -50.64 -8.28
C THR A 122 31.04 -50.30 -8.22
N MET A 123 30.25 -51.11 -7.50
CA MET A 123 28.86 -50.76 -7.20
C MET A 123 28.85 -49.72 -6.08
N VAL A 124 28.59 -48.46 -6.44
CA VAL A 124 28.39 -47.38 -5.45
C VAL A 124 27.03 -47.56 -4.79
N PHE A 125 26.99 -47.56 -3.45
CA PHE A 125 25.74 -47.61 -2.70
C PHE A 125 24.89 -46.37 -2.95
N ARG A 126 23.56 -46.50 -2.86
CA ARG A 126 22.63 -45.38 -3.06
C ARG A 126 22.95 -44.25 -2.06
N PRO A 127 23.18 -43.00 -2.52
CA PRO A 127 23.32 -41.88 -1.60
C PRO A 127 22.03 -41.74 -0.80
N LYS A 128 22.14 -41.46 0.50
CA LYS A 128 20.97 -41.19 1.34
C LYS A 128 20.22 -39.99 0.74
N ASP A 129 18.91 -40.12 0.59
CA ASP A 129 18.06 -39.08 0.04
C ASP A 129 18.33 -37.75 0.77
N ALA A 130 18.58 -36.69 -0.02
CA ALA A 130 18.74 -35.35 0.52
C ALA A 130 17.50 -35.03 1.36
N LYS A 131 17.71 -34.51 2.58
CA LYS A 131 16.61 -34.16 3.48
C LYS A 131 15.61 -33.27 2.72
N GLY A 132 14.40 -33.78 2.51
CA GLY A 132 13.33 -33.06 1.85
C GLY A 132 13.07 -31.71 2.51
N SER A 133 12.65 -30.74 1.70
CA SER A 133 12.25 -29.42 2.19
C SER A 133 11.25 -29.57 3.34
N GLN A 134 11.58 -29.02 4.50
CA GLN A 134 10.71 -29.04 5.67
C GLN A 134 9.59 -28.01 5.46
N THR A 135 8.63 -28.35 4.61
CA THR A 135 7.40 -27.58 4.48
C THR A 135 6.41 -28.01 5.57
N PRO A 136 5.78 -27.07 6.29
CA PRO A 136 4.72 -27.40 7.24
C PRO A 136 3.61 -28.18 6.53
N GLY A 137 3.03 -29.17 7.22
CA GLY A 137 1.91 -29.94 6.68
C GLY A 137 0.68 -29.06 6.40
N PRO A 138 -0.29 -29.54 5.61
CA PRO A 138 -1.46 -28.74 5.19
C PRO A 138 -2.29 -28.17 6.34
N GLY A 139 -2.23 -28.76 7.54
CA GLY A 139 -2.88 -28.25 8.76
C GLY A 139 -1.97 -27.47 9.72
N SER A 140 -0.67 -27.35 9.44
CA SER A 140 0.30 -26.66 10.30
C SER A 140 0.43 -25.17 9.99
N TYR A 141 -0.32 -24.65 9.01
CA TYR A 141 -0.38 -23.23 8.72
C TYR A 141 -1.27 -22.53 9.76
N SER A 142 -0.66 -21.76 10.67
CA SER A 142 -1.41 -20.87 11.54
C SER A 142 -1.78 -19.60 10.78
N LEU A 143 -3.08 -19.31 10.71
CA LEU A 143 -3.55 -18.04 10.15
C LEU A 143 -3.22 -16.92 11.15
N PRO A 144 -2.65 -15.79 10.69
CA PRO A 144 -2.40 -14.66 11.57
C PRO A 144 -3.71 -14.08 12.08
N ARG A 145 -3.69 -13.55 13.30
CA ARG A 145 -4.86 -13.01 13.98
C ARG A 145 -5.52 -11.90 13.15
N ILE A 146 -6.80 -12.07 12.85
CA ILE A 146 -7.59 -11.13 12.01
C ILE A 146 -8.27 -10.04 12.86
N LEU A 147 -8.46 -10.28 14.17
CA LEU A 147 -9.19 -9.38 15.05
C LEU A 147 -8.36 -8.98 16.29
N GLY A 148 -8.23 -7.68 16.54
CA GLY A 148 -7.48 -7.11 17.66
C GLY A 148 -6.27 -6.27 17.22
N PRO A 149 -5.46 -5.78 18.18
CA PRO A 149 -4.28 -4.99 17.85
C PRO A 149 -3.21 -5.85 17.14
N ARG A 150 -2.51 -5.27 16.15
CA ARG A 150 -1.45 -5.90 15.33
C ARG A 150 -1.91 -6.97 14.33
N THR A 151 -2.95 -6.68 13.56
CA THR A 151 -3.31 -7.46 12.38
C THR A 151 -2.27 -7.29 11.27
N VAL A 152 -1.88 -8.39 10.62
CA VAL A 152 -0.81 -8.38 9.58
C VAL A 152 -1.31 -7.81 8.26
N TYR A 153 -2.56 -8.12 7.88
CA TYR A 153 -3.10 -7.84 6.55
C TYR A 153 -4.06 -6.66 6.48
N THR A 154 -4.58 -6.20 7.62
CA THR A 154 -5.57 -5.12 7.71
C THR A 154 -5.10 -4.07 8.70
N ARG A 155 -5.55 -2.82 8.56
CA ARG A 155 -5.34 -1.79 9.59
C ARG A 155 -6.25 -2.10 10.79
N ALA A 156 -5.67 -2.26 11.98
CA ALA A 156 -6.40 -2.40 13.23
C ALA A 156 -6.65 -1.03 13.88
N GLU A 157 -7.86 -0.85 14.42
CA GLU A 157 -8.20 0.30 15.27
C GLU A 157 -7.54 0.19 16.66
N PRO A 158 -7.32 1.31 17.37
CA PRO A 158 -6.75 1.29 18.71
C PRO A 158 -7.63 0.50 19.68
N CYS A 159 -7.06 -0.55 20.28
CA CYS A 159 -7.72 -1.34 21.31
C CYS A 159 -7.38 -0.76 22.69
N TYR A 160 -8.32 -0.04 23.29
CA TYR A 160 -8.18 0.50 24.63
C TYR A 160 -8.56 -0.55 25.68
N SER A 161 -7.61 -0.92 26.53
CA SER A 161 -7.91 -1.72 27.73
C SER A 161 -8.09 -0.79 28.93
N MET A 162 -9.17 -0.99 29.69
CA MET A 162 -9.35 -0.32 30.97
C MET A 162 -8.40 -0.98 31.98
N ARG A 163 -7.35 -0.26 32.38
CA ARG A 163 -6.48 -0.69 33.48
C ARG A 163 -7.22 -0.45 34.80
N TRP A 164 -7.36 -1.49 35.62
CA TRP A 164 -7.93 -1.33 36.96
C TRP A 164 -6.99 -0.49 37.84
N LYS A 165 -7.58 0.26 38.79
CA LYS A 165 -6.82 1.06 39.76
C LYS A 165 -6.03 0.13 40.69
N SER A 166 -4.72 0.08 40.53
CA SER A 166 -3.84 -0.64 41.44
C SER A 166 -3.70 0.12 42.77
N GLN A 167 -3.86 -0.60 43.89
CA GLN A 167 -3.58 -0.10 45.24
C GLN A 167 -2.12 0.38 45.41
N TYR A 168 -1.23 0.02 44.47
CA TYR A 168 0.18 0.44 44.50
C TYR A 168 0.41 1.91 44.10
N HIS A 169 -0.58 2.60 43.51
CA HIS A 169 -0.39 3.99 43.06
C HIS A 169 -0.86 5.04 44.06
N THR A 170 -1.52 4.63 45.15
CA THR A 170 -2.14 5.57 46.11
C THR A 170 -1.15 6.11 47.14
N TYR A 171 -0.08 5.40 47.48
CA TYR A 171 0.87 5.81 48.52
C TYR A 171 2.04 6.68 48.01
N LEU A 172 2.25 6.79 46.70
CA LEU A 172 3.28 7.67 46.12
C LEU A 172 2.76 9.09 45.81
N TRP A 173 1.45 9.32 45.89
CA TRP A 173 0.82 10.63 45.65
C TRP A 173 0.53 11.40 46.95
N THR A 174 0.64 10.78 48.11
CA THR A 174 0.17 11.36 49.39
C THR A 174 1.10 12.38 50.03
N SER A 175 2.27 12.70 49.46
CA SER A 175 3.20 13.64 50.10
C SER A 175 3.09 15.09 49.63
N THR A 176 2.53 15.38 48.45
CA THR A 176 2.51 16.77 47.95
C THR A 176 1.44 16.98 46.88
N SER A 177 0.19 17.23 47.29
CA SER A 177 -0.83 18.03 46.60
C SER A 177 -2.23 17.66 47.07
N LEU A 178 -2.76 18.52 47.94
CA LEU A 178 -4.15 18.82 48.25
C LEU A 178 -5.19 17.68 48.25
N LEU A 179 -5.84 17.59 49.41
CA LEU A 179 -7.09 16.89 49.77
C LEU A 179 -8.31 17.14 48.83
N LEU A 180 -8.12 17.53 47.57
CA LEU A 180 -9.18 17.82 46.61
C LEU A 180 -9.65 16.61 45.78
N LEU A 181 -8.93 15.49 45.79
CA LEU A 181 -9.23 14.34 44.91
C LEU A 181 -9.87 13.15 45.63
N GLN A 182 -10.13 13.26 46.93
CA GLN A 182 -10.90 12.27 47.68
C GLN A 182 -12.37 12.65 47.73
N THR A 183 -12.95 12.97 46.57
CA THR A 183 -14.40 13.07 46.45
C THR A 183 -14.95 11.65 46.46
N PRO A 184 -15.76 11.27 47.48
CA PRO A 184 -16.43 9.99 47.47
C PRO A 184 -17.25 9.88 46.19
N GLY A 185 -17.15 8.74 45.49
CA GLY A 185 -17.93 8.49 44.29
C GLY A 185 -19.43 8.59 44.60
N PRO A 186 -20.31 8.75 43.60
CA PRO A 186 -21.74 8.97 43.80
C PRO A 186 -22.44 7.90 44.66
N ALA A 187 -21.86 6.69 44.74
CA ALA A 187 -22.36 5.58 45.55
C ALA A 187 -22.00 5.66 47.06
N ALA A 188 -21.12 6.58 47.46
CA ALA A 188 -20.71 6.76 48.85
C ALA A 188 -21.55 7.81 49.59
N PHE A 189 -22.46 8.50 48.90
CA PHE A 189 -23.48 9.31 49.56
C PHE A 189 -24.65 8.43 50.00
N ALA A 190 -25.14 8.64 51.21
CA ALA A 190 -26.32 7.93 51.71
C ALA A 190 -27.55 8.27 50.85
N LYS A 191 -28.35 7.25 50.56
CA LYS A 191 -29.59 7.43 49.81
C LYS A 191 -30.57 8.24 50.66
N VAL A 192 -30.94 9.42 50.18
CA VAL A 192 -31.95 10.26 50.82
C VAL A 192 -33.34 9.65 50.59
N ASP A 193 -34.17 9.62 51.63
CA ASP A 193 -35.54 9.11 51.52
C ASP A 193 -36.35 9.95 50.52
N LEU A 194 -36.97 9.26 49.56
CA LEU A 194 -37.72 9.88 48.48
C LEU A 194 -39.02 10.56 48.95
N ASP A 195 -39.50 10.16 50.13
CA ASP A 195 -40.72 10.67 50.76
C ASP A 195 -40.65 12.18 51.09
N PHE A 196 -39.43 12.76 51.13
CA PHE A 196 -39.25 14.20 51.35
C PHE A 196 -39.57 15.05 50.12
N TYR A 197 -39.44 14.49 48.92
CA TYR A 197 -39.54 15.26 47.66
C TYR A 197 -40.61 14.74 46.70
N LYS A 198 -41.12 13.52 46.93
CA LYS A 198 -42.14 12.89 46.11
C LYS A 198 -43.41 12.70 46.92
N PRO A 199 -44.61 12.87 46.30
CA PRO A 199 -45.87 12.59 46.95
C PRO A 199 -45.91 11.14 47.40
N LYS A 200 -46.09 10.95 48.70
CA LYS A 200 -46.09 9.64 49.36
C LYS A 200 -47.50 9.08 49.41
N ALA A 201 -47.64 7.78 49.22
CA ALA A 201 -48.92 7.08 49.40
C ALA A 201 -49.35 7.12 50.88
N PRO A 202 -50.66 7.18 51.18
CA PRO A 202 -51.17 7.18 52.54
C PRO A 202 -50.74 5.89 53.27
N LYS A 203 -50.15 6.06 54.46
CA LYS A 203 -49.80 4.94 55.34
C LYS A 203 -50.96 4.71 56.30
N TYR A 204 -51.45 3.48 56.38
CA TYR A 204 -52.47 3.08 57.34
C TYR A 204 -51.81 2.31 58.49
N THR A 205 -52.24 2.61 59.71
CA THR A 205 -51.91 1.83 60.92
C THR A 205 -53.19 1.16 61.38
N MET A 206 -53.11 -0.13 61.72
CA MET A 206 -54.21 -0.85 62.39
C MET A 206 -54.24 -0.51 63.87
#